data_AF-A0A389LVX5-F1
#
_entry.id   AF-A0A389LVX5-F1
#
_cell.length_a   1.000
_cell.length_b   1.000
_cell.length_c   1.000
_cell.angle_alpha   90.00
_cell.angle_beta   90.00
_cell.angle_gamma   90.00
#
_symmetry.space_group_name_H-M   'P 1'
#
loop_
_entity.id
_entity.type
_entity.pdbx_description
1 polymer ?
#
loop_
_entity_poly.entity_id
_entity_poly.type
_entity_poly.pdbx_seq_one_letter_code
_entity_poly.pdbx_strand_id
1 'polypeptide(L)'
;MRKTYYLYDPRTLNYERVYPSWKQRIWVVFRHLLIGIIVGAGLFALAFYIFDSPLEQQLKKDNRLLLTQYEVLLRRLSESQRVLNDLQERDDHLYRAIFQADPIASSIRRPGFGGTNRYEKLMHMPSSELVIATTMQTDLISKQLYVQSNSFDEIASLIQSQEERLRCMPAIQPVANKDLSRIASGYGMRIDPIYKTPRFHAGMDFTAKTGTEIYATGDGTVSRANWYAGYGNCVVIKHGFGYETLYGHCDKMFVKAGQKVKRGEVIATIGSTGKSTGPHLHYEVKVRGRHDNPAKYYYLDLTPDEYARMIEIAENRGQVMD
;
A
#
# COMPACT_ATOMS: atom_id res chain seq x y z
N MET A 1 -59.29 -41.19 70.16
CA MET A 1 -60.75 -41.44 70.35
C MET A 1 -61.43 -41.58 68.99
N ARG A 2 -62.28 -42.59 68.80
CA ARG A 2 -62.94 -42.90 67.51
C ARG A 2 -64.06 -41.86 67.29
N LYS A 3 -64.02 -41.05 66.21
CA LYS A 3 -65.10 -40.10 65.88
C LYS A 3 -66.42 -40.87 65.71
N THR A 4 -67.39 -40.59 66.57
CA THR A 4 -68.74 -41.17 66.58
C THR A 4 -69.67 -40.28 65.77
N TYR A 5 -70.34 -40.86 64.78
CA TYR A 5 -71.37 -40.18 64.00
C TYR A 5 -72.73 -40.70 64.46
N TYR A 6 -73.70 -39.80 64.60
CA TYR A 6 -75.06 -40.12 65.00
C TYR A 6 -75.97 -39.92 63.79
N LEU A 7 -76.66 -40.98 63.36
CA LEU A 7 -77.66 -40.91 62.30
C LEU A 7 -79.04 -40.97 62.97
N TYR A 8 -79.92 -40.03 62.63
CA TYR A 8 -81.29 -40.02 63.13
C TYR A 8 -82.11 -41.07 62.36
N ASP A 9 -82.71 -42.03 63.07
CA ASP A 9 -83.64 -42.98 62.46
C ASP A 9 -85.09 -42.46 62.63
N PRO A 10 -85.75 -42.02 61.54
CA PRO A 10 -87.10 -41.47 61.62
C PRO A 10 -88.17 -42.49 62.03
N ARG A 11 -87.84 -43.78 62.11
CA ARG A 11 -88.78 -44.83 62.55
C ARG A 11 -88.76 -45.05 64.06
N THR A 12 -87.61 -44.83 64.70
CA THR A 12 -87.42 -45.05 66.15
C THR A 12 -87.27 -43.74 66.92
N LEU A 13 -87.25 -42.60 66.23
CA LEU A 13 -87.08 -41.24 66.76
C LEU A 13 -85.78 -41.06 67.59
N ASN A 14 -84.82 -41.96 67.44
CA ASN A 14 -83.58 -42.01 68.21
C ASN A 14 -82.34 -41.84 67.33
N TYR A 15 -81.26 -41.38 67.96
CA TYR A 15 -79.96 -41.23 67.30
C TYR A 15 -79.11 -42.48 67.49
N GLU A 16 -78.88 -43.21 66.40
CA GLU A 16 -78.03 -44.41 66.42
C GLU A 16 -76.57 -44.07 66.11
N ARG A 17 -75.65 -44.70 66.85
CA ARG A 17 -74.21 -44.54 66.65
C ARG A 17 -73.75 -45.36 65.44
N VAL A 18 -73.41 -44.69 64.35
CA VAL A 18 -72.88 -45.32 63.14
C VAL A 18 -71.36 -45.10 63.07
N TYR A 19 -70.61 -46.18 62.92
CA TYR A 19 -69.17 -46.11 62.65
C TYR A 19 -68.95 -46.12 61.14
N PRO A 20 -68.15 -45.19 60.58
CA PRO A 20 -67.85 -45.20 59.17
C PRO A 20 -67.14 -46.51 58.81
N SER A 21 -67.61 -47.17 57.76
CA SER A 21 -67.06 -48.43 57.29
C SER A 21 -65.60 -48.25 56.87
N TRP A 22 -64.82 -49.33 56.87
CA TRP A 22 -63.41 -49.28 56.47
C TRP A 22 -63.24 -48.66 55.06
N LYS A 23 -64.17 -48.97 54.13
CA LYS A 23 -64.23 -48.37 52.79
C LYS A 23 -64.46 -46.85 52.81
N GLN A 24 -65.37 -46.36 53.65
CA GLN A 24 -65.66 -44.92 53.77
C GLN A 24 -64.47 -44.14 54.35
N ARG A 25 -63.74 -44.73 55.30
CA ARG A 25 -62.52 -44.10 55.84
C ARG A 25 -61.43 -44.00 54.77
N ILE A 26 -61.22 -45.07 54.00
CA ILE A 26 -60.29 -45.07 52.87
C ILE A 26 -60.70 -44.02 51.84
N TRP A 27 -61.98 -43.91 51.51
CA TRP A 27 -62.49 -42.94 50.54
C TRP A 27 -62.26 -41.49 50.98
N VAL A 28 -62.48 -41.19 52.27
CA VAL A 28 -62.21 -39.85 52.82
C VAL A 28 -60.73 -39.51 52.77
N VAL A 29 -59.85 -40.45 53.14
CA VAL A 29 -58.38 -40.27 53.05
C VAL A 29 -57.96 -40.05 51.59
N PHE A 30 -58.47 -40.86 50.67
CA PHE A 30 -58.19 -40.75 49.24
C PHE A 30 -58.60 -39.38 48.68
N ARG A 31 -59.80 -38.89 49.03
CA ARG A 31 -60.28 -37.56 48.61
C ARG A 31 -59.37 -36.43 49.13
N HIS A 32 -58.93 -36.49 50.38
CA HIS A 32 -58.01 -35.50 50.93
C HIS A 32 -56.63 -35.53 50.27
N LEU A 33 -56.11 -36.71 49.94
CA LEU A 33 -54.88 -36.87 49.16
C LEU A 33 -55.02 -36.26 47.77
N LEU A 34 -56.15 -36.51 47.09
CA LEU A 34 -56.40 -36.01 45.74
C LEU A 34 -56.51 -34.47 45.71
N ILE A 35 -57.19 -33.86 46.68
CA ILE A 35 -57.25 -32.40 46.83
C ILE A 35 -55.85 -31.83 47.13
N GLY A 36 -55.08 -32.48 48.01
CA GLY A 36 -53.71 -32.07 48.33
C GLY A 36 -52.79 -32.10 47.12
N ILE A 37 -52.91 -33.12 46.25
CA ILE A 37 -52.16 -33.21 45.00
C ILE A 37 -52.56 -32.10 44.03
N ILE A 38 -53.86 -31.82 43.87
CA ILE A 38 -54.33 -30.75 42.98
C ILE A 38 -53.83 -29.37 43.44
N VAL A 39 -53.97 -29.08 44.74
CA VAL A 39 -53.50 -27.81 45.32
C VAL A 39 -51.97 -27.71 45.24
N GLY A 40 -51.25 -28.79 45.53
CA GLY A 40 -49.79 -28.84 45.40
C GLY A 40 -49.32 -28.64 43.97
N ALA A 41 -49.97 -29.28 43.00
CA ALA A 41 -49.68 -29.08 41.58
C ALA A 41 -50.00 -27.64 41.12
N GLY A 42 -51.09 -27.06 41.60
CA GLY A 42 -51.45 -25.67 41.33
C GLY A 42 -50.43 -24.67 41.89
N LEU A 43 -50.00 -24.86 43.14
CA LEU A 43 -48.96 -24.04 43.76
C LEU A 43 -47.60 -24.22 43.08
N PHE A 44 -47.27 -25.43 42.66
CA PHE A 44 -46.05 -25.71 41.91
C PHE A 44 -46.06 -25.04 40.54
N ALA A 45 -47.16 -25.14 39.78
CA ALA A 45 -47.31 -24.45 38.50
C ALA A 45 -47.26 -22.93 38.67
N LEU A 46 -47.87 -22.38 39.72
CA LEU A 46 -47.81 -20.96 40.05
C LEU A 46 -46.37 -20.52 40.39
N ALA A 47 -45.60 -21.34 41.10
CA ALA A 47 -44.19 -21.06 41.39
C ALA A 47 -43.35 -21.00 40.11
N PHE A 48 -43.55 -21.91 39.15
CA PHE A 48 -42.88 -21.86 37.84
C PHE A 48 -43.33 -20.69 36.95
N TYR A 49 -44.54 -20.17 37.18
CA TYR A 49 -45.03 -18.99 36.47
C TYR A 49 -44.46 -17.68 37.04
N ILE A 50 -44.23 -17.62 38.35
CA ILE A 50 -43.74 -16.40 39.03
C ILE A 50 -42.21 -16.33 39.08
N PHE A 51 -41.52 -17.47 39.20
CA PHE A 51 -40.08 -17.53 39.38
C PHE A 51 -39.39 -18.15 38.16
N ASP A 52 -38.52 -17.36 37.53
CA ASP A 52 -37.63 -17.84 36.47
C ASP A 52 -36.87 -19.09 36.91
N SER A 53 -36.85 -20.11 36.06
CA SER A 53 -36.03 -21.29 36.31
C SER A 53 -34.52 -20.95 36.32
N PRO A 54 -33.67 -21.69 37.05
CA PRO A 54 -32.23 -21.48 37.00
C PRO A 54 -31.64 -21.54 35.59
N LEU A 55 -32.20 -22.40 34.72
CA LEU A 55 -31.82 -22.50 33.31
C LEU A 55 -32.16 -21.22 32.54
N GLU A 56 -33.34 -20.65 32.76
CA GLU A 56 -33.75 -19.41 32.11
C GLU A 56 -32.88 -18.22 32.54
N GLN A 57 -32.53 -18.13 33.83
CA GLN A 57 -31.59 -17.11 34.29
C GLN A 57 -30.21 -17.27 33.65
N GLN A 58 -29.73 -18.51 33.48
CA GLN A 58 -28.48 -18.78 32.80
C GLN A 58 -28.54 -18.36 31.33
N LEU A 59 -29.61 -18.73 30.61
CA LEU A 59 -29.81 -18.33 29.21
C LEU A 59 -29.88 -16.80 29.04
N LYS A 60 -30.53 -16.09 29.97
CA LYS A 60 -30.55 -14.61 29.98
C LYS A 60 -29.15 -14.02 30.17
N LYS A 61 -28.33 -14.60 31.06
CA LYS A 61 -26.93 -14.18 31.26
C LYS A 61 -26.08 -14.45 30.01
N ASP A 62 -26.18 -15.64 29.43
CA ASP A 62 -25.43 -16.02 28.24
C ASP A 62 -25.81 -15.15 27.04
N ASN A 63 -27.09 -14.85 26.85
CA ASN A 63 -27.56 -13.95 25.80
C ASN A 63 -27.00 -12.52 25.98
N ARG A 64 -27.03 -11.98 27.20
CA ARG A 64 -26.42 -10.68 27.52
C ARG A 64 -24.92 -10.67 27.22
N LEU A 65 -24.21 -11.73 27.59
CA LEU A 65 -22.78 -11.85 27.32
C LEU A 65 -22.49 -11.89 25.81
N LEU A 66 -23.27 -12.64 25.04
CA LEU A 66 -23.15 -12.70 23.59
C LEU A 66 -23.37 -11.32 22.96
N LEU A 67 -24.40 -10.58 23.38
CA LEU A 67 -24.65 -9.21 22.89
C LEU A 67 -23.45 -8.29 23.15
N THR A 68 -22.89 -8.33 24.36
CA THR A 68 -21.67 -7.56 24.69
C THR A 68 -20.47 -7.97 23.82
N GLN A 69 -20.30 -9.26 23.52
CA GLN A 69 -19.24 -9.73 22.62
C GLN A 69 -19.40 -9.17 21.20
N TYR A 70 -20.63 -9.12 20.70
CA TYR A 70 -20.93 -8.50 19.40
C TYR A 70 -20.62 -7.00 19.38
N GLU A 71 -20.96 -6.26 20.44
CA GLU A 71 -20.63 -4.84 20.52
C GLU A 71 -19.12 -4.59 20.46
N VAL A 72 -18.33 -5.41 21.16
CA VAL A 72 -16.86 -5.33 21.11
C VAL A 72 -16.35 -5.66 19.70
N LEU A 73 -16.92 -6.66 19.04
CA LEU A 73 -16.55 -7.02 17.67
C LEU A 73 -16.85 -5.89 16.69
N LEU A 74 -18.03 -5.27 16.77
CA LEU A 74 -18.41 -4.13 15.93
C LEU A 74 -17.49 -2.92 16.14
N ARG A 75 -17.10 -2.64 17.40
CA ARG A 75 -16.10 -1.59 17.69
C ARG A 75 -14.77 -1.89 17.03
N ARG A 76 -14.28 -3.14 17.11
CA ARG A 76 -13.04 -3.55 16.43
C ARG A 76 -13.14 -3.43 14.91
N LEU A 77 -14.27 -3.83 14.31
CA LEU A 77 -14.48 -3.65 12.87
C LEU A 77 -14.49 -2.17 12.47
N SER A 78 -15.09 -1.30 13.29
CA SER A 78 -15.08 0.15 13.08
C SER A 78 -13.66 0.74 13.18
N GLU A 79 -12.87 0.28 14.14
CA GLU A 79 -11.46 0.65 14.27
C GLU A 79 -10.63 0.17 13.06
N SER A 80 -10.80 -1.08 12.64
CA SER A 80 -10.14 -1.60 11.43
C SER A 80 -10.53 -0.82 10.18
N GLN A 81 -11.81 -0.42 10.06
CA GLN A 81 -12.27 0.43 8.97
C GLN A 81 -11.61 1.81 8.99
N ARG A 82 -11.43 2.41 10.18
CA ARG A 82 -10.75 3.70 10.32
C ARG A 82 -9.29 3.60 9.87
N VAL A 83 -8.57 2.58 10.36
CA VAL A 83 -7.17 2.34 9.96
C VAL A 83 -7.06 2.14 8.45
N LEU A 84 -7.98 1.37 7.85
CA LEU A 84 -8.01 1.16 6.41
C LEU A 84 -8.27 2.45 5.63
N ASN A 85 -9.15 3.31 6.11
CA ASN A 85 -9.38 4.62 5.50
C ASN A 85 -8.12 5.50 5.59
N ASP A 86 -7.43 5.52 6.73
CA ASP A 86 -6.20 6.28 6.90
C ASP A 86 -5.08 5.77 5.96
N LEU A 87 -5.00 4.45 5.76
CA LEU A 87 -4.08 3.85 4.79
C LEU A 87 -4.42 4.26 3.35
N GLN A 88 -5.70 4.26 3.00
CA GLN A 88 -6.22 4.69 1.70
C GLN A 88 -5.91 6.17 1.40
N GLU A 89 -6.09 7.04 2.40
CA GLU A 89 -5.75 8.46 2.31
C GLU A 89 -4.24 8.67 2.16
N ARG A 90 -3.44 7.93 2.93
CA ARG A 90 -1.97 8.00 2.82
C ARG A 90 -1.49 7.48 1.45
N ASP A 91 -2.12 6.46 0.92
CA ASP A 91 -1.85 5.94 -0.42
C ASP A 91 -2.04 7.01 -1.50
N ASP A 92 -3.21 7.66 -1.53
CA ASP A 92 -3.49 8.70 -2.53
C ASP A 92 -2.63 9.95 -2.34
N HIS A 93 -2.54 10.45 -1.11
CA HIS A 93 -1.95 11.76 -0.84
C HIS A 93 -0.44 11.75 -0.64
N LEU A 94 0.17 10.61 -0.31
CA LEU A 94 1.61 10.50 -0.11
C LEU A 94 2.24 9.65 -1.20
N TYR A 95 1.90 8.36 -1.27
CA TYR A 95 2.64 7.43 -2.13
C TYR A 95 2.38 7.72 -3.61
N ARG A 96 1.12 7.80 -4.03
CA ARG A 96 0.77 8.10 -5.42
C ARG A 96 1.19 9.50 -5.83
N ALA A 97 1.08 10.49 -4.94
CA ALA A 97 1.59 11.84 -5.19
C ALA A 97 3.11 11.88 -5.44
N ILE A 98 3.91 11.18 -4.63
CA ILE A 98 5.38 11.09 -4.81
C ILE A 98 5.72 10.45 -6.16
N PHE A 99 5.00 9.40 -6.54
CA PHE A 99 5.26 8.66 -7.77
C PHE A 99 4.52 9.18 -9.00
N GLN A 100 3.76 10.28 -8.86
CA GLN A 100 2.92 10.87 -9.91
C GLN A 100 1.94 9.86 -10.54
N ALA A 101 1.39 8.97 -9.72
CA ALA A 101 0.39 7.99 -10.12
C ALA A 101 -1.02 8.53 -9.86
N ASP A 102 -1.98 8.08 -10.67
CA ASP A 102 -3.38 8.48 -10.51
C ASP A 102 -3.98 7.89 -9.22
N PRO A 103 -4.80 8.65 -8.48
CA PRO A 103 -5.49 8.16 -7.28
C PRO A 103 -6.53 7.10 -7.66
N ILE A 104 -6.80 6.17 -6.73
CA ILE A 104 -7.79 5.11 -6.99
C ILE A 104 -9.20 5.69 -6.85
N ALA A 105 -10.02 5.52 -7.89
CA ALA A 105 -11.41 5.94 -7.87
C ALA A 105 -12.19 5.35 -6.69
N SER A 106 -13.03 6.18 -6.05
CA SER A 106 -13.83 5.78 -4.89
C SER A 106 -14.76 4.60 -5.19
N SER A 107 -15.23 4.45 -6.43
CA SER A 107 -16.04 3.32 -6.90
C SER A 107 -15.29 1.98 -6.87
N ILE A 108 -13.98 2.02 -7.08
CA ILE A 108 -13.10 0.83 -7.02
C ILE A 108 -12.83 0.48 -5.56
N ARG A 109 -12.56 1.48 -4.70
CA ARG A 109 -12.33 1.27 -3.26
C ARG A 109 -13.59 0.82 -2.53
N ARG A 110 -14.75 1.34 -2.90
CA ARG A 110 -16.04 1.02 -2.28
C ARG A 110 -16.93 0.33 -3.31
N PRO A 111 -16.59 -0.90 -3.74
CA PRO A 111 -17.39 -1.59 -4.71
C PRO A 111 -18.75 -1.90 -4.09
N GLY A 112 -19.82 -1.58 -4.82
CA GLY A 112 -21.16 -2.01 -4.44
C GLY A 112 -21.25 -3.53 -4.32
N PHE A 113 -22.21 -4.02 -3.55
CA PHE A 113 -22.58 -5.43 -3.55
C PHE A 113 -23.57 -5.66 -4.69
N GLY A 114 -23.09 -6.20 -5.81
CA GLY A 114 -23.96 -6.66 -6.89
C GLY A 114 -24.70 -7.95 -6.50
N GLY A 115 -25.99 -8.02 -6.82
CA GLY A 115 -26.85 -9.20 -6.63
C GLY A 115 -27.92 -9.01 -5.55
N THR A 116 -29.13 -9.45 -5.84
CA THR A 116 -30.22 -9.51 -4.87
C THR A 116 -29.98 -10.72 -3.94
N ASN A 117 -30.13 -10.52 -2.63
CA ASN A 117 -30.16 -11.56 -1.60
C ASN A 117 -28.85 -12.28 -1.17
N ARG A 118 -27.69 -11.61 -1.16
CA ARG A 118 -26.43 -12.16 -0.60
C ARG A 118 -26.55 -12.66 0.85
N TYR A 119 -27.41 -12.05 1.64
CA TYR A 119 -27.58 -12.33 3.07
C TYR A 119 -28.89 -13.07 3.41
N GLU A 120 -29.58 -13.62 2.41
CA GLU A 120 -30.88 -14.27 2.58
C GLU A 120 -30.85 -15.41 3.61
N LYS A 121 -29.80 -16.24 3.57
CA LYS A 121 -29.60 -17.35 4.51
C LYS A 121 -29.46 -16.89 5.96
N LEU A 122 -29.10 -15.63 6.20
CA LEU A 122 -28.92 -15.06 7.52
C LEU A 122 -30.23 -14.45 8.06
N MET A 123 -31.21 -14.16 7.20
CA MET A 123 -32.50 -13.58 7.61
C MET A 123 -33.31 -14.50 8.54
N HIS A 124 -33.12 -15.82 8.40
CA HIS A 124 -33.82 -16.83 9.20
C HIS A 124 -33.12 -17.17 10.53
N MET A 125 -31.98 -16.54 10.84
CA MET A 125 -31.26 -16.78 12.09
C MET A 125 -31.82 -15.92 13.24
N PRO A 126 -31.73 -16.38 14.50
CA PRO A 126 -31.94 -15.53 15.66
C PRO A 126 -31.00 -14.32 15.61
N SER A 127 -31.51 -13.13 15.91
CA SER A 127 -30.75 -11.87 15.82
C SER A 127 -30.19 -11.58 14.42
N SER A 128 -30.94 -11.93 13.37
CA SER A 128 -30.54 -11.79 11.96
C SER A 128 -30.03 -10.40 11.58
N GLU A 129 -30.64 -9.33 12.09
CA GLU A 129 -30.21 -7.95 11.85
C GLU A 129 -28.73 -7.72 12.21
N LEU A 130 -28.32 -8.17 13.39
CA LEU A 130 -26.96 -8.00 13.91
C LEU A 130 -25.95 -8.82 13.11
N VAL A 131 -26.32 -10.07 12.78
CA VAL A 131 -25.48 -10.97 11.99
C VAL A 131 -25.28 -10.41 10.58
N ILE A 132 -26.37 -9.97 9.93
CA ILE A 132 -26.33 -9.37 8.59
C ILE A 132 -25.46 -8.11 8.60
N ALA A 133 -25.67 -7.19 9.54
CA ALA A 133 -24.89 -5.95 9.62
C ALA A 133 -23.39 -6.24 9.81
N THR A 134 -23.05 -7.17 10.70
CA THR A 134 -21.67 -7.56 10.97
C THR A 134 -21.03 -8.23 9.74
N THR A 135 -21.75 -9.14 9.08
CA THR A 135 -21.26 -9.79 7.85
C THR A 135 -21.08 -8.78 6.72
N MET A 136 -22.03 -7.85 6.54
CA MET A 136 -21.92 -6.77 5.55
C MET A 136 -20.69 -5.89 5.77
N GLN A 137 -20.46 -5.48 7.01
CA GLN A 137 -19.29 -4.66 7.35
C GLN A 137 -17.99 -5.43 7.13
N THR A 138 -17.95 -6.70 7.52
CA THR A 138 -16.79 -7.57 7.29
C THR A 138 -16.50 -7.75 5.80
N ASP A 139 -17.53 -8.06 5.00
CA ASP A 139 -17.43 -8.19 3.55
C ASP A 139 -16.90 -6.89 2.90
N LEU A 140 -17.35 -5.73 3.38
CA LEU A 140 -16.90 -4.43 2.88
C LEU A 140 -15.41 -4.19 3.18
N ILE A 141 -15.00 -4.40 4.42
CA ILE A 141 -13.61 -4.26 4.87
C ILE A 141 -12.72 -5.23 4.08
N SER A 142 -13.11 -6.49 3.91
CA SER A 142 -12.34 -7.48 3.15
C SER A 142 -12.12 -7.07 1.70
N LYS A 143 -13.14 -6.52 1.02
CA LYS A 143 -12.99 -6.02 -0.34
C LYS A 143 -12.08 -4.80 -0.42
N GLN A 144 -12.24 -3.85 0.50
CA GLN A 144 -11.39 -2.67 0.58
C GLN A 144 -9.93 -3.03 0.86
N LEU A 145 -9.68 -4.00 1.74
CA LEU A 145 -8.35 -4.53 2.02
C LEU A 145 -7.72 -5.17 0.79
N TYR A 146 -8.49 -5.93 0.01
CA TYR A 146 -8.02 -6.51 -1.24
C TYR A 146 -7.57 -5.44 -2.24
N VAL A 147 -8.39 -4.41 -2.44
CA VAL A 147 -8.04 -3.26 -3.30
C VAL A 147 -6.80 -2.54 -2.77
N GLN A 148 -6.72 -2.30 -1.46
CA GLN A 148 -5.57 -1.64 -0.84
C GLN A 148 -4.28 -2.46 -0.98
N SER A 149 -4.37 -3.79 -0.86
CA SER A 149 -3.24 -4.70 -1.06
C SER A 149 -2.68 -4.58 -2.47
N ASN A 150 -3.56 -4.66 -3.48
CA ASN A 150 -3.15 -4.52 -4.88
C ASN A 150 -2.54 -3.13 -5.17
N SER A 151 -3.05 -2.08 -4.53
CA SER A 151 -2.46 -0.73 -4.63
C SER A 151 -1.03 -0.67 -4.10
N PHE A 152 -0.76 -1.33 -2.98
CA PHE A 152 0.60 -1.40 -2.44
C PHE A 152 1.55 -2.23 -3.29
N ASP A 153 1.08 -3.28 -3.95
CA ASP A 153 1.87 -4.01 -4.94
C ASP A 153 2.23 -3.12 -6.15
N GLU A 154 1.27 -2.31 -6.63
CA GLU A 154 1.52 -1.32 -7.68
C GLU A 154 2.57 -0.28 -7.23
N ILE A 155 2.43 0.30 -6.04
CA ILE A 155 3.40 1.25 -5.48
C ILE A 155 4.78 0.62 -5.35
N ALA A 156 4.88 -0.63 -4.89
CA ALA A 156 6.15 -1.34 -4.79
C ALA A 156 6.83 -1.46 -6.16
N SER A 157 6.06 -1.74 -7.22
CA SER A 157 6.58 -1.77 -8.59
C SER A 157 7.04 -0.38 -9.07
N LEU A 158 6.30 0.68 -8.72
CA LEU A 158 6.67 2.06 -9.03
C LEU A 158 7.99 2.45 -8.34
N ILE A 159 8.15 2.11 -7.06
CA ILE A 159 9.39 2.35 -6.30
C ILE A 159 10.58 1.70 -7.01
N GLN A 160 10.46 0.41 -7.36
CA GLN A 160 11.54 -0.32 -8.04
C GLN A 160 11.91 0.35 -9.37
N SER A 161 10.90 0.70 -10.18
CA SER A 161 11.13 1.37 -11.46
C SER A 161 11.80 2.74 -11.31
N GLN A 162 11.46 3.49 -10.25
CA GLN A 162 12.06 4.79 -9.97
C GLN A 162 13.50 4.68 -9.50
N GLU A 163 13.81 3.69 -8.66
CA GLU A 163 15.17 3.42 -8.24
C GLU A 163 16.06 3.06 -9.44
N GLU A 164 15.59 2.17 -10.32
CA GLU A 164 16.28 1.83 -11.56
C GLU A 164 16.47 3.07 -12.45
N ARG A 165 15.43 3.91 -12.58
CA ARG A 165 15.51 5.17 -13.33
C ARG A 165 16.57 6.11 -12.78
N LEU A 166 16.63 6.27 -11.46
CA LEU A 166 17.60 7.15 -10.79
C LEU A 166 19.04 6.65 -10.94
N ARG A 167 19.25 5.33 -11.00
CA ARG A 167 20.57 4.73 -11.28
C ARG A 167 21.01 4.94 -12.73
N CYS A 168 20.08 4.81 -13.68
CA CYS A 168 20.35 5.00 -15.12
C CYS A 168 20.45 6.47 -15.54
N MET A 169 19.87 7.40 -14.78
CA MET A 169 19.93 8.82 -15.09
C MET A 169 21.38 9.33 -15.04
N PRO A 170 21.84 10.09 -16.05
CA PRO A 170 23.22 10.56 -16.14
C PRO A 170 23.51 11.73 -15.17
N ALA A 171 23.38 11.48 -13.86
CA ALA A 171 23.19 12.49 -12.82
C ALA A 171 24.48 13.04 -12.17
N ILE A 172 25.65 12.72 -12.72
CA ILE A 172 26.95 13.22 -12.24
C ILE A 172 27.74 13.86 -13.37
N GLN A 173 28.71 14.71 -13.03
CA GLN A 173 29.66 15.20 -14.04
C GLN A 173 30.58 14.06 -14.52
N PRO A 174 30.90 14.00 -15.83
CA PRO A 174 31.74 12.94 -16.40
C PRO A 174 33.22 13.05 -16.03
N VAL A 175 33.64 14.16 -15.40
CA VAL A 175 35.02 14.46 -14.99
C VAL A 175 34.98 15.05 -13.58
N ALA A 176 35.96 14.72 -12.75
CA ALA A 176 36.10 15.35 -11.43
C ALA A 176 36.40 16.86 -11.59
N ASN A 177 35.41 17.69 -11.28
CA ASN A 177 35.42 19.14 -11.54
C ASN A 177 34.77 19.92 -10.40
N LYS A 178 35.25 19.68 -9.17
CA LYS A 178 34.68 20.26 -7.93
C LYS A 178 34.75 21.79 -7.87
N ASP A 179 35.68 22.40 -8.60
CA ASP A 179 35.90 23.84 -8.67
C ASP A 179 35.27 24.49 -9.91
N LEU A 180 34.55 23.71 -10.74
CA LEU A 180 33.95 24.13 -12.02
C LEU A 180 34.95 24.71 -13.04
N SER A 181 36.26 24.60 -12.80
CA SER A 181 37.30 25.21 -13.62
C SER A 181 37.49 24.54 -14.98
N ARG A 182 36.91 23.35 -15.15
CA ARG A 182 37.09 22.51 -16.35
C ARG A 182 36.03 22.73 -17.42
N ILE A 183 34.99 23.52 -17.17
CA ILE A 183 33.94 23.75 -18.18
C ILE A 183 34.46 24.76 -19.19
N ALA A 184 34.60 24.32 -20.45
CA ALA A 184 35.09 25.17 -21.53
C ALA A 184 33.94 25.71 -22.38
N SER A 185 32.97 24.86 -22.73
CA SER A 185 31.83 25.28 -23.56
C SER A 185 30.56 24.53 -23.21
N GLY A 186 29.44 25.23 -23.27
CA GLY A 186 28.10 24.66 -23.09
C GLY A 186 27.42 24.20 -24.37
N TYR A 187 26.19 23.70 -24.17
CA TYR A 187 25.24 23.25 -25.19
C TYR A 187 24.55 24.42 -25.88
N GLY A 188 24.39 24.35 -27.21
CA GLY A 188 23.63 25.35 -27.98
C GLY A 188 24.39 25.96 -29.16
N MET A 189 23.88 27.08 -29.67
CA MET A 189 24.49 27.77 -30.84
C MET A 189 25.78 28.50 -30.44
N ARG A 190 26.89 28.16 -31.11
CA ARG A 190 28.19 28.81 -30.96
C ARG A 190 28.91 28.94 -32.30
N ILE A 191 30.03 29.65 -32.34
CA ILE A 191 30.93 29.65 -33.50
C ILE A 191 31.83 28.42 -33.41
N ASP A 192 31.80 27.55 -34.43
CA ASP A 192 32.68 26.38 -34.54
C ASP A 192 34.16 26.86 -34.55
N PRO A 193 35.02 26.42 -33.62
CA PRO A 193 36.38 26.95 -33.52
C PRO A 193 37.26 26.54 -34.70
N ILE A 194 36.88 25.51 -35.46
CA ILE A 194 37.65 25.02 -36.60
C ILE A 194 37.14 25.65 -37.91
N TYR A 195 35.83 25.63 -38.15
CA TYR A 195 35.23 26.17 -39.38
C TYR A 195 34.87 27.66 -39.31
N LYS A 196 34.95 28.29 -38.12
CA LYS A 196 34.63 29.70 -37.87
C LYS A 196 33.23 30.12 -38.33
N THR A 197 32.27 29.20 -38.31
CA THR A 197 30.88 29.43 -38.71
C THR A 197 29.91 29.10 -37.57
N PRO A 198 28.70 29.70 -37.52
CA PRO A 198 27.69 29.34 -36.54
C PRO A 198 27.28 27.87 -36.68
N ARG A 199 27.42 27.10 -35.59
CA ARG A 199 27.04 25.68 -35.52
C ARG A 199 26.42 25.36 -34.17
N PHE A 200 25.49 24.41 -34.19
CA PHE A 200 24.89 23.88 -32.98
C PHE A 200 25.83 22.87 -32.30
N HIS A 201 26.15 23.10 -31.04
CA HIS A 201 26.93 22.20 -30.19
C HIS A 201 25.99 21.34 -29.36
N ALA A 202 26.00 20.03 -29.60
CA ALA A 202 25.02 19.09 -29.06
C ALA A 202 25.42 18.47 -27.71
N GLY A 203 26.43 19.06 -27.04
CA GLY A 203 27.00 18.58 -25.79
C GLY A 203 27.63 19.69 -24.95
N MET A 204 28.48 19.30 -24.01
CA MET A 204 29.32 20.17 -23.19
C MET A 204 30.78 19.72 -23.25
N ASP A 205 31.70 20.68 -23.25
CA ASP A 205 33.12 20.41 -23.33
C ASP A 205 33.81 20.66 -21.98
N PHE A 206 34.59 19.69 -21.54
CA PHE A 206 35.36 19.74 -20.30
C PHE A 206 36.87 19.71 -20.61
N THR A 207 37.56 20.83 -20.40
CA THR A 207 39.02 20.91 -20.57
C THR A 207 39.76 20.29 -19.39
N ALA A 208 40.71 19.41 -19.69
CA ALA A 208 41.58 18.79 -18.71
C ALA A 208 42.85 18.27 -19.37
N LYS A 209 43.88 17.95 -18.58
CA LYS A 209 45.09 17.30 -19.09
C LYS A 209 44.76 15.93 -19.69
N THR A 210 45.43 15.57 -20.78
CA THR A 210 45.40 14.20 -21.33
C THR A 210 45.68 13.18 -20.23
N GLY A 211 44.93 12.08 -20.21
CA GLY A 211 45.03 11.07 -19.17
C GLY A 211 44.10 11.29 -17.97
N THR A 212 43.42 12.44 -17.86
CA THR A 212 42.40 12.65 -16.81
C THR A 212 41.27 11.63 -16.97
N GLU A 213 40.85 10.99 -15.89
CA GLU A 213 39.79 9.98 -15.89
C GLU A 213 38.42 10.55 -16.33
N ILE A 214 37.70 9.74 -17.11
CA ILE A 214 36.32 9.97 -17.52
C ILE A 214 35.45 8.91 -16.85
N TYR A 215 34.36 9.34 -16.21
CA TYR A 215 33.44 8.49 -15.48
C TYR A 215 32.11 8.29 -16.22
N ALA A 216 31.55 7.08 -16.14
CA ALA A 216 30.18 6.83 -16.57
C ALA A 216 29.21 7.64 -15.69
N THR A 217 28.32 8.41 -16.32
CA THR A 217 27.45 9.34 -15.59
C THR A 217 26.16 8.68 -15.07
N GLY A 218 25.88 7.45 -15.50
CA GLY A 218 24.75 6.65 -15.08
C GLY A 218 25.01 5.16 -15.35
N ASP A 219 24.26 4.29 -14.69
CA ASP A 219 24.30 2.84 -14.96
C ASP A 219 23.85 2.55 -16.39
N GLY A 220 24.52 1.64 -17.09
CA GLY A 220 24.16 1.33 -18.46
C GLY A 220 25.00 0.25 -19.11
N THR A 221 24.78 0.07 -20.42
CA THR A 221 25.56 -0.83 -21.26
C THR A 221 26.28 -0.03 -22.34
N VAL A 222 27.58 -0.24 -22.47
CA VAL A 222 28.40 0.37 -23.51
C VAL A 222 27.91 -0.14 -24.87
N SER A 223 27.37 0.76 -25.67
CA SER A 223 26.89 0.45 -27.03
C SER A 223 28.00 0.63 -28.09
N ARG A 224 28.98 1.49 -27.80
CA ARG A 224 30.14 1.77 -28.66
C ARG A 224 31.36 2.09 -27.80
N ALA A 225 32.52 1.58 -28.19
CA ALA A 225 33.82 1.95 -27.65
C ALA A 225 34.85 1.81 -28.78
N ASN A 226 34.85 2.76 -29.72
CA ASN A 226 35.70 2.74 -30.90
C ASN A 226 35.81 4.14 -31.53
N TRP A 227 36.56 4.23 -32.62
CA TRP A 227 36.65 5.44 -33.42
C TRP A 227 35.30 5.80 -34.06
N TYR A 228 34.88 7.05 -33.91
CA TYR A 228 33.72 7.63 -34.57
C TYR A 228 34.10 8.98 -35.20
N ALA A 229 33.78 9.15 -36.49
CA ALA A 229 34.14 10.34 -37.24
C ALA A 229 33.67 11.62 -36.53
N GLY A 230 34.54 12.62 -36.44
CA GLY A 230 34.33 13.83 -35.65
C GLY A 230 34.76 13.65 -34.19
N TYR A 231 34.21 12.66 -33.49
CA TYR A 231 34.44 12.43 -32.06
C TYR A 231 35.79 11.75 -31.72
N GLY A 232 36.48 11.16 -32.70
CA GLY A 232 37.71 10.41 -32.43
C GLY A 232 37.43 9.11 -31.69
N ASN A 233 38.29 8.73 -30.75
CA ASN A 233 37.98 7.61 -29.85
C ASN A 233 36.82 8.02 -28.94
N CYS A 234 35.74 7.26 -28.97
CA CYS A 234 34.56 7.59 -28.19
C CYS A 234 33.94 6.37 -27.52
N VAL A 235 33.30 6.63 -26.38
CA VAL A 235 32.44 5.68 -25.67
C VAL A 235 31.01 6.19 -25.78
N VAL A 236 30.06 5.30 -26.09
CA VAL A 236 28.62 5.62 -26.04
C VAL A 236 27.95 4.63 -25.11
N ILE A 237 27.31 5.12 -24.05
CA ILE A 237 26.60 4.28 -23.08
C ILE A 237 25.10 4.44 -23.31
N LYS A 238 24.42 3.32 -23.56
CA LYS A 238 22.95 3.26 -23.52
C LYS A 238 22.53 2.93 -22.11
N HIS A 239 21.80 3.85 -21.52
CA HIS A 239 21.21 3.71 -20.20
C HIS A 239 19.76 3.21 -20.32
N GLY A 240 19.15 2.88 -19.18
CA GLY A 240 17.71 2.61 -19.10
C GLY A 240 16.86 3.85 -19.40
N PHE A 241 15.56 3.65 -19.59
CA PHE A 241 14.56 4.73 -19.71
C PHE A 241 14.78 5.73 -20.85
N GLY A 242 15.56 5.34 -21.87
CA GLY A 242 15.80 6.13 -23.08
C GLY A 242 16.94 7.14 -22.96
N TYR A 243 17.73 7.11 -21.88
CA TYR A 243 18.95 7.91 -21.75
C TYR A 243 20.10 7.29 -22.54
N GLU A 244 20.89 8.12 -23.21
CA GLU A 244 22.14 7.73 -23.87
C GLU A 244 23.17 8.83 -23.64
N THR A 245 24.43 8.46 -23.41
CA THR A 245 25.53 9.42 -23.25
C THR A 245 26.67 9.11 -24.20
N LEU A 246 27.34 10.16 -24.68
CA LEU A 246 28.51 10.07 -25.53
C LEU A 246 29.69 10.76 -24.85
N TYR A 247 30.85 10.12 -24.91
CA TYR A 247 32.13 10.61 -24.40
C TYR A 247 33.12 10.62 -25.56
N GLY A 248 33.45 11.79 -26.08
CA GLY A 248 34.32 12.00 -27.24
C GLY A 248 35.75 12.40 -26.88
N HIS A 249 36.61 12.38 -27.89
CA HIS A 249 38.02 12.80 -27.86
C HIS A 249 38.89 12.03 -26.87
N CYS A 250 38.54 10.79 -26.54
CA CYS A 250 39.26 9.98 -25.57
C CYS A 250 40.70 9.67 -26.02
N ASP A 251 41.61 9.51 -25.06
CA ASP A 251 42.97 8.98 -25.28
C ASP A 251 42.95 7.45 -25.21
N LYS A 252 42.61 6.90 -24.04
CA LYS A 252 42.44 5.46 -23.81
C LYS A 252 41.00 5.15 -23.40
N MET A 253 40.50 3.99 -23.84
CA MET A 253 39.20 3.44 -23.42
C MET A 253 39.44 2.17 -22.60
N PHE A 254 38.82 2.08 -21.43
CA PHE A 254 38.93 0.92 -20.53
C PHE A 254 37.76 -0.06 -20.67
N VAL A 255 36.81 0.26 -21.54
CA VAL A 255 35.58 -0.50 -21.73
C VAL A 255 35.41 -0.93 -23.19
N LYS A 256 34.57 -1.93 -23.42
CA LYS A 256 34.22 -2.45 -24.75
C LYS A 256 32.71 -2.50 -24.96
N ALA A 257 32.28 -2.52 -26.23
CA ALA A 257 30.87 -2.70 -26.57
C ALA A 257 30.29 -3.98 -25.93
N GLY A 258 29.09 -3.86 -25.36
CA GLY A 258 28.41 -4.90 -24.60
C GLY A 258 28.73 -4.94 -23.11
N GLN A 259 29.76 -4.22 -22.63
CA GLN A 259 30.09 -4.16 -21.21
C GLN A 259 29.05 -3.36 -20.42
N LYS A 260 28.60 -3.90 -19.29
CA LYS A 260 27.83 -3.15 -18.30
C LYS A 260 28.76 -2.29 -17.46
N VAL A 261 28.36 -1.05 -17.21
CA VAL A 261 29.11 -0.09 -16.40
C VAL A 261 28.18 0.52 -15.35
N LYS A 262 28.76 0.86 -14.20
CA LYS A 262 28.05 1.56 -13.13
C LYS A 262 28.37 3.05 -13.14
N ARG A 263 27.44 3.86 -12.64
CA ARG A 263 27.68 5.29 -12.41
C ARG A 263 28.93 5.49 -11.55
N GLY A 264 29.82 6.38 -11.98
CA GLY A 264 31.11 6.66 -11.34
C GLY A 264 32.23 5.70 -11.72
N GLU A 265 31.99 4.69 -12.57
CA GLU A 265 33.05 3.81 -13.08
C GLU A 265 33.93 4.55 -14.09
N VAL A 266 35.25 4.38 -14.01
CA VAL A 266 36.19 4.95 -14.98
C VAL A 266 36.09 4.19 -16.30
N ILE A 267 35.68 4.89 -17.36
CA ILE A 267 35.42 4.29 -18.68
C ILE A 267 36.49 4.62 -19.72
N ALA A 268 37.16 5.75 -19.57
CA ALA A 268 38.15 6.26 -20.51
C ALA A 268 39.04 7.32 -19.86
N THR A 269 40.02 7.83 -20.59
CA THR A 269 40.77 9.03 -20.25
C THR A 269 40.61 10.11 -21.31
N ILE A 270 40.66 11.37 -20.88
CA ILE A 270 40.64 12.55 -21.74
C ILE A 270 41.85 12.50 -22.68
N GLY A 271 41.61 12.84 -23.93
CA GLY A 271 42.62 12.98 -24.97
C GLY A 271 42.33 14.19 -25.85
N SER A 272 42.81 14.11 -27.09
CA SER A 272 42.63 15.13 -28.11
C SER A 272 42.45 14.47 -29.49
N THR A 273 41.74 13.33 -29.53
CA THR A 273 41.55 12.54 -30.76
C THR A 273 40.36 13.03 -31.58
N GLY A 274 40.37 12.78 -32.89
CA GLY A 274 39.30 13.22 -33.79
C GLY A 274 39.43 14.71 -34.15
N LYS A 275 38.29 15.37 -34.35
CA LYS A 275 38.23 16.83 -34.47
C LYS A 275 38.44 17.38 -33.06
N SER A 276 39.59 18.00 -32.79
CA SER A 276 39.92 18.46 -31.44
C SER A 276 40.90 19.62 -31.51
N THR A 277 40.60 20.75 -30.88
CA THR A 277 41.53 21.90 -30.76
C THR A 277 42.58 21.75 -29.65
N GLY A 278 42.43 20.76 -28.78
CA GLY A 278 43.32 20.48 -27.65
C GLY A 278 42.69 19.52 -26.64
N PRO A 279 43.41 19.11 -25.58
CA PRO A 279 42.91 18.12 -24.62
C PRO A 279 41.60 18.54 -23.92
N HIS A 280 40.50 17.84 -24.24
CA HIS A 280 39.19 18.03 -23.63
C HIS A 280 38.30 16.79 -23.81
N LEU A 281 37.24 16.70 -23.00
CA LEU A 281 36.15 15.76 -23.18
C LEU A 281 34.99 16.49 -23.85
N HIS A 282 34.48 15.94 -24.95
CA HIS A 282 33.16 16.30 -25.46
C HIS A 282 32.11 15.33 -24.91
N TYR A 283 31.09 15.85 -24.23
CA TYR A 283 30.07 15.06 -23.55
C TYR A 283 28.66 15.40 -24.01
N GLU A 284 27.91 14.42 -24.49
CA GLU A 284 26.51 14.59 -24.89
C GLU A 284 25.57 13.77 -24.02
N VAL A 285 24.36 14.30 -23.82
CA VAL A 285 23.23 13.55 -23.26
C VAL A 285 22.12 13.53 -24.30
N LYS A 286 21.53 12.35 -24.51
CA LYS A 286 20.33 12.16 -25.31
C LYS A 286 19.23 11.55 -24.47
N VAL A 287 18.00 12.03 -24.68
CA VAL A 287 16.78 11.49 -24.10
C VAL A 287 15.85 11.09 -25.22
N ARG A 288 15.50 9.79 -25.28
CA ARG A 288 14.62 9.21 -26.30
C ARG A 288 15.07 9.59 -27.73
N GLY A 289 16.37 9.53 -27.96
CA GLY A 289 17.00 9.79 -29.26
C GLY A 289 17.20 11.26 -29.63
N ARG A 290 16.85 12.22 -28.76
CA ARG A 290 17.07 13.66 -28.99
C ARG A 290 18.14 14.18 -28.05
N HIS A 291 19.05 15.02 -28.55
CA HIS A 291 20.04 15.70 -27.70
C HIS A 291 19.34 16.61 -26.69
N ASP A 292 19.86 16.63 -25.48
CA ASP A 292 19.41 17.49 -24.40
C ASP A 292 20.61 18.16 -23.73
N ASN A 293 20.39 19.30 -23.08
CA ASN A 293 21.46 20.04 -22.42
C ASN A 293 22.02 19.23 -21.23
N PRO A 294 23.31 18.80 -21.26
CA PRO A 294 23.91 18.03 -20.16
C PRO A 294 23.88 18.76 -18.82
N ALA A 295 23.87 20.09 -18.81
CA ALA A 295 23.81 20.90 -17.60
C ALA A 295 22.57 20.65 -16.74
N LYS A 296 21.49 20.08 -17.29
CA LYS A 296 20.26 19.75 -16.55
C LYS A 296 20.44 18.60 -15.56
N TYR A 297 21.52 17.82 -15.67
CA TYR A 297 21.66 16.55 -14.95
C TYR A 297 22.61 16.61 -13.75
N TYR A 298 23.34 17.70 -13.56
CA TYR A 298 24.37 17.81 -12.51
C TYR A 298 23.85 18.31 -11.15
N TYR A 299 22.53 18.45 -10.97
CA TYR A 299 21.92 19.10 -9.82
C TYR A 299 22.13 18.36 -8.48
N LEU A 300 22.48 17.07 -8.50
CA LEU A 300 22.75 16.31 -7.28
C LEU A 300 24.18 16.52 -6.75
N ASP A 301 25.11 16.94 -7.61
CA ASP A 301 26.53 17.10 -7.28
C ASP A 301 26.91 18.54 -6.90
N LEU A 302 26.00 19.50 -7.13
CA LEU A 302 26.25 20.93 -6.98
C LEU A 302 25.25 21.57 -6.02
N THR A 303 25.73 22.49 -5.20
CA THR A 303 24.86 23.43 -4.48
C THR A 303 24.10 24.33 -5.48
N PRO A 304 22.96 24.93 -5.10
CA PRO A 304 22.23 25.84 -5.98
C PRO A 304 23.09 26.97 -6.57
N ASP A 305 24.00 27.54 -5.78
CA ASP A 305 24.91 28.61 -6.23
C ASP A 305 25.96 28.10 -7.22
N GLU A 306 26.52 26.91 -6.98
CA GLU A 306 27.44 26.25 -7.92
C GLU A 306 26.75 25.87 -9.22
N TYR A 307 25.50 25.40 -9.16
CA TYR A 307 24.68 25.11 -10.32
C TYR A 307 24.43 26.36 -11.16
N ALA A 308 24.04 27.48 -10.53
CA ALA A 308 23.84 28.75 -11.22
C ALA A 308 25.13 29.24 -11.91
N ARG A 309 26.26 29.18 -11.20
CA ARG A 309 27.57 29.54 -11.77
C ARG A 309 27.95 28.62 -12.94
N MET A 310 27.69 27.33 -12.83
CA MET A 310 27.94 26.38 -13.90
C MET A 310 27.14 26.71 -15.17
N ILE A 311 25.87 27.09 -15.02
CA ILE A 311 25.02 27.53 -16.14
C ILE A 311 25.60 28.80 -16.77
N GLU A 312 26.00 29.78 -15.97
CA GLU A 312 26.62 31.02 -16.45
C GLU A 312 27.91 30.74 -17.24
N ILE A 313 28.78 29.84 -16.75
CA ILE A 313 30.01 29.44 -17.46
C ILE A 313 29.67 28.70 -18.76
N ALA A 314 28.69 27.79 -18.74
CA ALA A 314 28.28 27.05 -19.93
C ALA A 314 27.66 27.95 -21.01
N GLU A 315 26.95 29.01 -20.62
CA GLU A 315 26.38 29.99 -21.53
C GLU A 315 27.41 30.98 -22.09
N ASN A 316 28.56 31.13 -21.42
CA ASN A 316 29.62 32.02 -21.85
C ASN A 316 30.28 31.50 -23.14
N ARG A 317 29.93 32.12 -24.27
CA ARG A 317 30.34 31.71 -25.64
C ARG A 317 31.80 32.03 -25.99
N GLY A 318 32.65 32.24 -24.99
CA GLY A 318 34.05 32.63 -25.15
C GLY A 318 34.96 31.50 -25.65
N GLN A 319 35.63 30.80 -24.73
CA GLN A 319 36.65 29.79 -25.04
C GLN A 319 36.03 28.45 -25.46
N VAL A 320 35.67 28.34 -26.73
CA VAL A 320 35.07 27.12 -27.31
C VAL A 320 36.13 26.09 -27.74
N MET A 321 35.89 24.81 -27.44
CA MET A 321 36.73 23.64 -27.81
C MET A 321 35.89 22.68 -28.66
N ASP A 322 36.46 21.95 -29.63
CA ASP A 322 35.67 21.15 -30.58
C ASP A 322 36.50 20.17 -31.39
#